data_AF-W2JK52-F1
#
_entry.id   AF-W2JK52-F1
#
_cell.length_a   1.000
_cell.length_b   1.000
_cell.length_c   1.000
_cell.angle_alpha   90.00
_cell.angle_beta   90.00
_cell.angle_gamma   90.00
#
_symmetry.space_group_name_H-M   'P 1'
#
loop_
_entity.id
_entity.type
_entity.pdbx_description
1 polymer ?
#
loop_
_entity_poly.entity_id
_entity_poly.type
_entity_poly.pdbx_seq_one_letter_code
_entity_poly.pdbx_strand_id
1 'polypeptide(L)'
;MHSPTLCRPRHLDPERLRARLGSERFQKLRYHEAAVVSTGQFHLFALSSDTLFIVPLMSRREADPDMCVPLRSIAMVERVLPSSKKQKGLLLLPTSQLFRLQLREVKSKKIPTELFFSTFEPQTQLFFQISRALRVDFQRQLIPQLQTTDTSSKEQRLELTNLLELFVLDLVRARDDVERAHLIDELTTAAYSSDELRQLFFEDRTQVSGCIGLVALLARHLSLPLRRSENIEARVDFLLSIARVFSAMCFDMQLRTSCFDVLAPNELVRNLLARGVESYDKAEDGSVDEHVVREDFIDAQAAVLLALDAMQQYEDFRSHQHQQMRGLLIERSTSVMQQAIRAPTFAEWLPKFFERVCIAVSRAVIAIERHEKREIEEVQYSEQEETEDEEDDVDCREGLEPSQMLALWRCVTVLDLLVRCDVASGSDQVLAILLRTRKDYINMYLRTPRFMRALNTSGIPHFEDLALKLSRFLEALRDRRRS
;
A
#
# COMPACT_ATOMS: atom_id res chain seq x y z
N MET A 1 31.08 15.52 34.35
CA MET A 1 30.53 15.21 33.01
C MET A 1 29.27 16.02 32.83
N HIS A 2 29.31 17.10 32.05
CA HIS A 2 28.10 17.86 31.73
C HIS A 2 27.26 17.08 30.73
N SER A 3 26.04 16.71 31.12
CA SER A 3 25.01 16.22 30.19
C SER A 3 24.91 17.24 29.06
N PRO A 4 25.08 16.84 27.79
CA PRO A 4 24.81 17.77 26.69
C PRO A 4 23.36 18.20 26.87
N THR A 5 23.15 19.51 27.03
CA THR A 5 21.83 20.12 27.01
C THR A 5 21.14 19.63 25.74
N LEU A 6 20.11 18.79 25.93
CA LEU A 6 19.19 18.26 24.93
C LEU A 6 18.34 19.40 24.36
N CYS A 7 18.99 20.43 23.81
CA CYS A 7 18.30 21.40 22.98
C CYS A 7 17.80 20.62 21.78
N ARG A 8 16.47 20.43 21.69
CA ARG A 8 15.81 19.97 20.46
C ARG A 8 16.47 20.71 19.30
N PRO A 9 16.93 20.02 18.24
CA PRO A 9 17.20 20.71 16.99
C PRO A 9 15.87 21.38 16.64
N ARG A 10 15.76 22.69 16.87
CA ARG A 10 14.62 23.47 16.36
C ARG A 10 14.56 23.10 14.89
N HIS A 11 13.41 22.60 14.42
CA HIS A 11 13.15 22.18 13.04
C HIS A 11 14.06 22.98 12.13
N LEU A 12 15.03 22.33 11.47
CA LEU A 12 16.04 23.09 10.75
C LEU A 12 15.33 24.10 9.87
N ASP A 13 15.81 25.33 9.96
CA ASP A 13 15.40 26.41 9.07
C ASP A 13 15.32 25.84 7.64
N PRO A 14 14.12 25.86 7.01
CA PRO A 14 13.91 25.32 5.68
C PRO A 14 14.95 25.81 4.66
N GLU A 15 15.44 27.04 4.81
CA GLU A 15 16.50 27.60 3.97
C GLU A 15 17.87 26.93 4.17
N ARG A 16 18.20 26.50 5.39
CA ARG A 16 19.41 25.72 5.65
C ARG A 16 19.31 24.31 5.07
N LEU A 17 18.12 23.72 5.11
CA LEU A 17 17.88 22.44 4.49
C LEU A 17 17.94 22.54 2.96
N ARG A 18 17.37 23.59 2.38
CA ARG A 18 17.46 23.91 0.96
C ARG A 18 18.90 24.12 0.51
N ALA A 19 19.69 24.87 1.27
CA ALA A 19 21.11 25.09 0.98
C ALA A 19 21.93 23.79 1.01
N ARG A 20 21.59 22.85 1.90
CA ARG A 20 22.27 21.55 2.00
C ARG A 20 21.88 20.56 0.91
N LEU A 21 20.58 20.41 0.63
CA LEU A 21 20.10 19.43 -0.36
C LEU A 21 20.13 19.95 -1.81
N GLY A 22 20.24 21.27 -1.98
CA GLY A 22 20.06 21.93 -3.27
C GLY A 22 18.58 22.15 -3.59
N SER A 23 18.29 23.20 -4.38
CA SER A 23 16.92 23.64 -4.68
C SER A 23 16.04 22.54 -5.31
N GLU A 24 16.61 21.73 -6.20
CA GLU A 24 15.84 20.71 -6.92
C GLU A 24 15.37 19.57 -6.01
N ARG A 25 16.25 19.06 -5.14
CA ARG A 25 15.89 18.00 -4.19
C ARG A 25 14.98 18.54 -3.09
N PHE A 26 15.21 19.79 -2.66
CA PHE A 26 14.38 20.44 -1.67
C PHE A 26 12.94 20.62 -2.15
N GLN A 27 12.72 21.01 -3.41
CA GLN A 27 11.39 21.12 -4.01
C GLN A 27 10.64 19.78 -4.08
N LYS A 28 11.35 18.66 -4.12
CA LYS A 28 10.79 17.31 -4.15
C LYS A 28 10.55 16.72 -2.75
N LEU A 29 10.91 17.43 -1.68
CA LEU A 29 10.70 16.96 -0.31
C LEU A 29 9.22 16.98 0.07
N ARG A 30 8.78 15.88 0.67
CA ARG A 30 7.42 15.68 1.15
C ARG A 30 7.33 15.71 2.68
N TYR A 31 8.39 15.28 3.36
CA TYR A 31 8.43 15.20 4.82
C TYR A 31 9.86 15.32 5.35
N HIS A 32 10.04 15.88 6.54
CA HIS A 32 11.32 15.82 7.24
C HIS A 32 11.17 15.83 8.77
N GLU A 33 12.03 15.09 9.48
CA GLU A 33 12.06 15.06 10.95
C GLU A 33 13.46 14.74 11.46
N ALA A 34 13.83 15.26 12.63
CA ALA A 34 15.10 14.93 13.27
C ALA A 34 14.99 13.60 14.06
N ALA A 35 16.00 12.75 13.92
CA ALA A 35 16.15 11.49 14.64
C ALA A 35 17.58 11.29 15.14
N VAL A 36 17.74 10.34 16.05
CA VAL A 36 19.01 9.98 16.69
C VAL A 36 19.49 8.69 16.06
N VAL A 37 20.59 8.75 15.32
CA VAL A 37 21.17 7.59 14.62
C VAL A 37 22.40 7.06 15.37
N SER A 38 23.05 7.91 16.15
CA SER A 38 24.14 7.53 17.03
C SER A 38 24.09 8.33 18.33
N THR A 39 24.74 7.81 19.38
CA THR A 39 24.79 8.45 20.70
C THR A 39 25.32 9.89 20.60
N GLY A 40 24.43 10.87 20.77
CA GLY A 40 24.78 12.29 20.74
C GLY A 40 24.93 12.93 19.36
N GLN A 41 24.65 12.21 18.25
CA GLN A 41 24.56 12.82 16.92
C GLN A 41 23.11 12.76 16.39
N PHE A 42 22.59 13.94 16.08
CA PHE A 42 21.28 14.09 15.46
C PHE A 42 21.41 14.08 13.95
N HIS A 43 20.50 13.39 13.28
CA HIS A 43 20.39 13.38 11.83
C HIS A 43 18.98 13.85 11.45
N LEU A 44 18.87 14.58 10.36
CA LEU A 44 17.61 14.88 9.74
C LEU A 44 17.30 13.78 8.72
N PHE A 45 16.12 13.20 8.88
CA PHE A 45 15.53 12.32 7.89
C PHE A 45 14.63 13.20 7.03
N ALA A 46 14.94 13.32 5.74
CA ALA A 46 14.14 14.06 4.78
C ALA A 46 13.74 13.12 3.65
N LEU A 47 12.46 13.09 3.31
CA LEU A 47 11.84 12.12 2.42
C LEU A 47 11.36 12.84 1.15
N SER A 48 11.81 12.39 -0.02
CA SER A 48 11.24 12.74 -1.34
C SER A 48 10.27 11.66 -1.83
N SER A 49 9.82 11.79 -3.09
CA SER A 49 8.98 10.78 -3.76
C SER A 49 9.65 9.42 -3.93
N ASP A 50 10.99 9.35 -3.94
CA ASP A 50 11.78 8.19 -4.34
C ASP A 50 13.03 7.94 -3.48
N THR A 51 13.38 8.85 -2.58
CA THR A 51 14.64 8.85 -1.84
C THR A 51 14.45 9.28 -0.38
N LEU A 52 15.13 8.58 0.53
CA LEU A 52 15.34 8.99 1.91
C LEU A 52 16.73 9.60 2.08
N PHE A 53 16.78 10.87 2.45
CA PHE A 53 18.00 11.59 2.80
C PHE A 53 18.21 11.55 4.31
N ILE A 54 19.39 11.12 4.76
CA ILE A 54 19.79 11.13 6.17
C ILE A 54 21.00 12.06 6.29
N VAL A 55 20.78 13.22 6.89
CA VAL A 55 21.73 14.34 6.89
C VAL A 55 22.16 14.66 8.33
N PRO A 56 23.45 14.54 8.70
CA PRO A 56 23.92 14.83 10.05
C PRO A 56 23.80 16.31 10.40
N LEU A 57 23.23 16.61 11.56
CA LEU A 57 22.89 17.97 12.00
C LEU A 57 23.96 18.64 12.85
N MET A 58 24.79 17.84 13.52
CA MET A 58 25.85 18.32 14.40
C MET A 58 27.11 17.52 14.10
N SER A 59 28.07 18.12 13.38
CA SER A 59 29.41 17.55 13.20
C SER A 59 30.36 18.17 14.23
N ARG A 60 30.86 17.36 15.18
CA ARG A 60 31.96 17.76 16.09
C ARG A 60 33.35 17.35 15.58
N ARG A 61 33.41 16.51 14.54
CA ARG A 61 34.60 16.09 13.76
C ARG A 61 34.14 15.79 12.32
N GLU A 62 35.09 15.53 11.40
CA GLU A 62 34.88 15.24 9.95
C GLU A 62 33.45 14.80 9.66
N ALA A 63 32.72 15.65 8.92
CA ALA A 63 31.29 15.47 8.72
C ALA A 63 31.02 14.07 8.19
N ASP A 64 30.26 13.27 8.96
CA ASP A 64 29.67 12.04 8.43
C ASP A 64 28.99 12.40 7.09
N PRO A 65 29.22 11.63 6.02
CA PRO A 65 28.67 11.97 4.73
C PRO A 65 27.14 11.84 4.75
N ASP A 66 26.46 12.75 4.04
CA ASP A 66 25.02 12.64 3.80
C ASP A 66 24.71 11.28 3.16
N MET A 67 23.75 10.55 3.73
CA MET A 67 23.29 9.30 3.15
C MET A 67 22.10 9.58 2.25
N CYS A 68 22.21 9.21 0.98
CA CYS A 68 21.09 9.22 0.04
C CYS A 68 20.69 7.76 -0.21
N VAL A 69 19.54 7.36 0.32
CA VAL A 69 19.06 5.98 0.23
C VAL A 69 17.82 5.95 -0.67
N PRO A 70 17.92 5.41 -1.89
CA PRO A 70 16.74 5.19 -2.74
C PRO A 70 15.73 4.30 -2.00
N LEU A 71 14.44 4.60 -2.10
CA LEU A 71 13.40 3.82 -1.42
C LEU A 71 13.42 2.35 -1.84
N ARG A 72 13.68 2.07 -3.13
CA ARG A 72 13.90 0.72 -3.68
C ARG A 72 15.03 -0.09 -3.02
N SER A 73 15.95 0.58 -2.33
CA SER A 73 17.07 -0.05 -1.63
C SER A 73 16.75 -0.35 -0.15
N ILE A 74 15.59 0.08 0.35
CA ILE A 74 15.14 -0.20 1.70
C ILE A 74 14.28 -1.46 1.67
N ALA A 75 14.68 -2.48 2.42
CA ALA A 75 13.93 -3.72 2.55
C ALA A 75 12.75 -3.55 3.51
N MET A 76 12.98 -2.93 4.67
CA MET A 76 11.97 -2.80 5.70
C MET A 76 12.28 -1.64 6.65
N VAL A 77 11.24 -1.05 7.22
CA VAL A 77 11.31 -0.23 8.43
C VAL A 77 10.39 -0.85 9.49
N GLU A 78 10.90 -1.06 10.70
CA GLU A 78 10.10 -1.61 11.80
C GLU A 78 10.45 -0.96 13.14
N ARG A 79 9.46 -0.94 14.04
CA ARG A 79 9.66 -0.58 15.43
C ARG A 79 10.20 -1.80 16.19
N VAL A 80 11.27 -1.60 16.95
CA VAL A 80 11.96 -2.69 17.65
C VAL A 80 12.20 -2.36 19.11
N LEU A 81 12.36 -3.40 19.94
CA LEU A 81 12.82 -3.25 21.31
C LEU A 81 14.36 -3.24 21.34
N PRO A 82 14.99 -2.40 22.18
CA PRO A 82 16.44 -2.33 22.27
C PRO A 82 17.02 -3.61 22.90
N SER A 83 17.83 -4.35 22.14
CA SER A 83 18.51 -5.58 22.58
C SER A 83 19.96 -5.33 23.06
N SER A 84 20.60 -4.22 22.64
CA SER A 84 21.98 -3.90 23.00
C SER A 84 22.15 -2.61 23.78
N LYS A 85 23.28 -2.45 24.51
CA LYS A 85 23.62 -1.19 25.20
C LYS A 85 23.70 0.00 24.22
N LYS A 86 24.20 -0.22 22.99
CA LYS A 86 24.27 0.81 21.96
C LYS A 86 22.88 1.32 21.56
N GLN A 87 21.94 0.40 21.31
CA GLN A 87 20.55 0.73 21.00
C GLN A 87 19.83 1.42 22.15
N LYS A 88 20.05 0.96 23.40
CA LYS A 88 19.54 1.66 24.59
C LYS A 88 20.06 3.09 24.69
N GLY A 89 21.31 3.33 24.28
CA GLY A 89 21.91 4.66 24.23
C GLY A 89 21.31 5.62 23.19
N LEU A 90 20.54 5.12 22.23
CA LEU A 90 19.81 5.96 21.26
C LEU A 90 18.52 6.56 21.84
N LEU A 91 17.95 5.92 22.87
CA LEU A 91 16.71 6.36 23.49
C LEU A 91 16.98 7.56 24.40
N LEU A 92 16.60 8.75 23.96
CA LEU A 92 16.84 9.99 24.72
C LEU A 92 15.84 10.22 25.84
N LEU A 93 14.60 9.73 25.68
CA LEU A 93 13.53 9.82 26.66
C LEU A 93 12.95 8.42 26.93
N PRO A 94 12.31 8.20 28.10
CA PRO A 94 11.60 6.94 28.39
C PRO A 94 10.51 6.60 27.36
N THR A 95 9.98 7.63 26.69
CA THR A 95 8.94 7.52 25.66
C THR A 95 9.49 7.42 24.23
N SER A 96 10.81 7.54 24.05
CA SER A 96 11.43 7.41 22.74
C SER A 96 11.19 6.01 22.16
N GLN A 97 10.89 5.96 20.87
CA GLN A 97 10.75 4.70 20.14
C GLN A 97 12.03 4.42 19.37
N LEU A 98 12.42 3.14 19.30
CA LEU A 98 13.54 2.67 18.50
C LEU A 98 13.01 2.02 17.23
N PHE A 99 13.62 2.38 16.11
CA PHE A 99 13.29 1.89 14.80
C PHE A 99 14.53 1.27 14.15
N ARG A 100 14.27 0.29 13.29
CA ARG A 100 15.26 -0.44 12.51
C ARG A 100 14.93 -0.25 11.04
N LEU A 101 15.87 0.33 10.30
CA LEU A 101 15.84 0.45 8.85
C LEU A 101 16.78 -0.60 8.28
N GLN A 102 16.21 -1.58 7.59
CA GLN A 102 16.97 -2.63 6.92
C GLN A 102 17.11 -2.28 5.45
N LEU A 103 18.35 -2.25 4.96
CA LEU A 103 18.66 -2.00 3.56
C LEU A 103 18.96 -3.32 2.86
N ARG A 104 18.56 -3.40 1.59
CA ARG A 104 19.01 -4.47 0.69
C ARG A 104 20.51 -4.31 0.46
N GLU A 105 21.24 -5.40 0.24
CA GLU A 105 22.68 -5.32 0.01
C GLU A 105 22.98 -4.39 -1.17
N VAL A 106 23.51 -3.20 -0.87
CA VAL A 106 24.01 -2.28 -1.89
C VAL A 106 25.49 -2.54 -2.06
N LYS A 107 25.94 -2.80 -3.29
CA LYS A 107 27.37 -3.02 -3.62
C LYS A 107 28.31 -1.87 -3.19
N SER A 108 27.78 -0.74 -2.72
CA SER A 108 28.57 0.38 -2.20
C SER A 108 29.02 0.12 -0.75
N LYS A 109 30.34 0.00 -0.53
CA LYS A 109 30.97 -0.22 0.79
C LYS A 109 30.72 0.86 1.86
N LYS A 110 29.95 1.92 1.55
CA LYS A 110 29.81 3.12 2.41
C LYS A 110 28.52 3.18 3.23
N ILE A 111 27.54 2.31 2.98
CA ILE A 111 26.23 2.36 3.65
C ILE A 111 26.03 1.05 4.43
N PRO A 112 25.72 1.11 5.75
CA PRO A 112 25.46 -0.09 6.54
C PRO A 112 24.16 -0.77 6.07
N THR A 113 24.13 -2.10 6.03
CA THR A 113 22.95 -2.90 5.68
C THR A 113 21.82 -2.76 6.69
N GLU A 114 22.12 -2.30 7.91
CA GLU A 114 21.16 -2.08 8.98
C GLU A 114 21.46 -0.76 9.69
N LEU A 115 20.43 0.05 9.91
CA LEU A 115 20.50 1.32 10.62
C LEU A 115 19.46 1.36 11.74
N PHE A 116 19.89 1.67 12.96
CA PHE A 116 18.99 1.92 14.08
C PHE A 116 18.84 3.43 14.29
N PHE A 117 17.61 3.88 14.48
CA PHE A 117 17.34 5.28 14.79
C PHE A 117 16.23 5.43 15.82
N SER A 118 16.30 6.49 16.63
CA SER A 118 15.30 6.79 17.64
C SER A 118 14.74 8.19 17.47
N THR A 119 13.44 8.33 17.74
CA THR A 119 12.75 9.62 17.71
C THR A 119 12.72 10.26 19.09
N PHE A 120 12.61 11.58 19.11
CA PHE A 120 12.54 12.35 20.35
C PHE A 120 11.21 12.16 21.05
N GLU A 121 10.11 12.19 20.30
CA GLU A 121 8.76 12.10 20.84
C GLU A 121 8.17 10.70 20.56
N PRO A 122 7.32 10.17 21.46
CA PRO A 122 6.55 8.96 21.19
C PRO A 122 5.60 9.12 20.00
N GLN A 123 5.24 10.37 19.68
CA GLN A 123 4.27 10.77 18.67
C GLN A 123 4.97 11.36 17.43
N THR A 124 5.79 10.52 16.79
CA THR A 124 6.51 10.84 15.56
C THR A 124 5.69 10.39 14.33
N GLN A 125 5.71 11.15 13.22
CA GLN A 125 5.25 10.60 11.94
C GLN A 125 6.37 9.86 11.21
N LEU A 126 7.63 10.00 11.61
CA LEU A 126 8.76 9.55 10.80
C LEU A 126 8.62 8.09 10.38
N PHE A 127 8.30 7.20 11.32
CA PHE A 127 8.08 5.79 11.02
C PHE A 127 6.95 5.58 10.00
N PHE A 128 5.81 6.25 10.22
CA PHE A 128 4.66 6.16 9.32
C PHE A 128 4.98 6.70 7.92
N GLN A 129 5.63 7.86 7.84
CA GLN A 129 6.00 8.52 6.59
C GLN A 129 6.96 7.65 5.77
N ILE A 130 7.96 7.05 6.42
CA ILE A 130 8.87 6.09 5.76
C ILE A 130 8.11 4.83 5.34
N SER A 131 7.37 4.18 6.26
CA SER A 131 6.63 2.94 5.96
C SER A 131 5.64 3.13 4.81
N ARG A 132 4.95 4.28 4.78
CA ARG A 132 4.05 4.66 3.70
C ARG A 132 4.80 4.90 2.40
N ALA A 133 5.91 5.64 2.43
CA ALA A 133 6.71 5.89 1.23
C ALA A 133 7.22 4.60 0.61
N LEU A 134 7.66 3.64 1.44
CA LEU A 134 8.03 2.30 0.98
C LEU A 134 6.84 1.60 0.32
N ARG A 135 5.65 1.61 0.93
CA ARG A 135 4.44 1.01 0.33
C ARG A 135 4.06 1.67 -1.01
N VAL A 136 4.18 2.99 -1.12
CA VAL A 136 3.88 3.73 -2.36
C VAL A 136 4.91 3.42 -3.44
N ASP A 137 6.19 3.46 -3.11
CA ASP A 137 7.29 3.11 -4.02
C ASP A 137 7.12 1.67 -4.55
N PHE A 138 6.77 0.73 -3.66
CA PHE A 138 6.50 -0.66 -4.02
C PHE A 138 5.37 -0.82 -5.04
N GLN A 139 4.27 -0.09 -4.84
CA GLN A 139 3.14 -0.12 -5.77
C GLN A 139 3.48 0.59 -7.08
N ARG A 140 4.14 1.74 -7.03
CA ARG A 140 4.57 2.50 -8.21
C ARG A 140 5.40 1.66 -9.17
N GLN A 141 6.29 0.83 -8.64
CA GLN A 141 7.13 -0.07 -9.43
C GLN A 141 6.33 -1.08 -10.25
N LEU A 142 5.08 -1.37 -9.90
CA LEU A 142 4.25 -2.36 -10.58
C LEU A 142 3.00 -1.79 -11.25
N ILE A 143 2.73 -0.47 -11.12
CA ILE A 143 1.59 0.18 -11.78
C ILE A 143 2.05 0.61 -13.18
N PRO A 144 1.57 -0.01 -14.27
CA PRO A 144 2.05 0.28 -15.63
C PRO A 144 1.87 1.76 -16.02
N GLN A 145 0.72 2.37 -15.65
CA GLN A 145 0.40 3.76 -15.94
C GLN A 145 1.38 4.77 -15.33
N LEU A 146 2.11 4.36 -14.28
CA LEU A 146 3.11 5.19 -13.61
C LEU A 146 4.55 4.94 -14.10
N GLN A 147 4.75 3.94 -14.97
CA GLN A 147 6.04 3.63 -15.57
C GLN A 147 6.28 4.44 -16.87
N THR A 148 5.22 4.93 -17.51
CA THR A 148 5.31 5.83 -18.67
C THR A 148 5.66 7.25 -18.23
N THR A 149 6.90 7.67 -18.50
CA THR A 149 7.42 9.01 -18.19
C THR A 149 6.95 10.06 -19.20
N ASP A 150 5.66 10.38 -19.26
CA ASP A 150 5.20 11.57 -19.98
C ASP A 150 5.19 12.77 -19.03
N THR A 151 6.30 13.50 -19.06
CA THR A 151 6.59 14.69 -18.22
C THR A 151 6.31 15.97 -18.98
N SER A 152 5.19 16.06 -19.69
CA SER A 152 5.00 17.16 -20.65
C SER A 152 3.55 17.60 -20.84
N SER A 153 2.88 18.03 -19.77
CA SER A 153 1.87 19.07 -19.92
C SER A 153 1.66 19.83 -18.62
N LYS A 154 1.70 21.17 -18.70
CA LYS A 154 1.18 22.03 -17.63
C LYS A 154 -0.33 22.08 -17.82
N GLU A 155 -1.04 21.19 -17.15
CA GLU A 155 -2.50 21.16 -17.20
C GLU A 155 -3.07 22.42 -16.55
N GLN A 156 -4.02 23.08 -17.21
CA GLN A 156 -4.71 24.21 -16.60
C GLN A 156 -5.86 23.68 -15.75
N ARG A 157 -5.83 23.98 -14.45
CA ARG A 157 -6.85 23.55 -13.48
C ARG A 157 -8.29 23.87 -13.90
N LEU A 158 -8.52 24.99 -14.59
CA LEU A 158 -9.84 25.37 -15.10
C LEU A 158 -10.33 24.43 -16.21
N GLU A 159 -9.44 23.98 -17.10
CA GLU A 159 -9.75 23.03 -18.16
C GLU A 159 -10.13 21.67 -17.55
N LEU A 160 -9.35 21.17 -16.58
CA LEU A 160 -9.66 19.93 -15.87
C LEU A 160 -11.00 19.98 -15.13
N THR A 161 -11.35 21.14 -14.55
CA THR A 161 -12.65 21.31 -13.87
C THR A 161 -13.80 21.15 -14.86
N ASN A 162 -13.73 21.85 -16.01
CA ASN A 162 -14.76 21.75 -17.05
C ASN A 162 -14.87 20.33 -17.63
N LEU A 163 -13.73 19.64 -17.83
CA LEU A 163 -13.71 18.26 -18.30
C LEU A 163 -14.35 17.31 -17.29
N LEU A 164 -14.09 17.50 -15.99
CA LEU A 164 -14.72 16.70 -14.95
C LEU A 164 -16.23 16.93 -14.89
N GLU A 165 -16.71 18.16 -15.06
CA GLU A 165 -18.14 18.46 -15.15
C GLU A 165 -18.81 17.78 -16.36
N LEU A 166 -18.16 17.83 -17.54
CA LEU A 166 -18.65 17.12 -18.74
C LEU A 166 -18.66 15.61 -18.53
N PHE A 167 -17.59 15.05 -17.97
CA PHE A 167 -17.50 13.64 -17.62
C PHE A 167 -18.66 13.20 -16.72
N VAL A 168 -18.97 13.98 -15.68
CA VAL A 168 -20.08 13.71 -14.77
C VAL A 168 -21.41 13.70 -15.50
N LEU A 169 -21.63 14.61 -16.46
CA LEU A 169 -22.84 14.61 -17.29
C LEU A 169 -22.94 13.38 -18.19
N ASP A 170 -21.82 12.95 -18.79
CA ASP A 170 -21.77 11.77 -19.66
C ASP A 170 -22.02 10.48 -18.85
N LEU A 171 -21.44 10.36 -17.66
CA LEU A 171 -21.67 9.24 -16.75
C LEU A 171 -23.17 9.09 -16.37
N VAL A 172 -23.87 10.22 -16.21
CA VAL A 172 -25.31 10.23 -15.92
C VAL A 172 -26.14 9.86 -17.14
N ARG A 173 -25.72 10.30 -18.32
CA ARG A 173 -26.41 10.05 -19.59
C ARG A 173 -26.14 8.66 -20.16
N ALA A 174 -25.11 7.98 -19.66
CA ALA A 174 -24.75 6.63 -20.06
C ALA A 174 -25.97 5.68 -19.98
N ARG A 175 -26.12 4.87 -21.02
CA ARG A 175 -27.32 4.05 -21.28
C ARG A 175 -27.38 2.81 -20.39
N ASP A 176 -26.23 2.24 -20.08
CA ASP A 176 -26.08 1.02 -19.30
C ASP A 176 -24.82 1.05 -18.42
N ASP A 177 -24.60 -0.01 -17.66
CA ASP A 177 -23.44 -0.13 -16.77
C ASP A 177 -22.12 -0.42 -17.52
N VAL A 178 -22.18 -0.89 -18.78
CA VAL A 178 -20.99 -1.10 -19.61
C VAL A 178 -20.39 0.25 -20.03
N GLU A 179 -21.23 1.15 -20.54
CA GLU A 179 -20.81 2.52 -20.89
C GLU A 179 -20.29 3.28 -19.65
N ARG A 180 -20.94 3.10 -18.49
CA ARG A 180 -20.46 3.69 -17.24
C ARG A 180 -19.12 3.13 -16.80
N ALA A 181 -18.90 1.81 -16.93
CA ALA A 181 -17.62 1.18 -16.59
C ALA A 181 -16.49 1.77 -17.45
N HIS A 182 -16.68 1.85 -18.76
CA HIS A 182 -15.69 2.44 -19.68
C HIS A 182 -15.31 3.88 -19.32
N LEU A 183 -16.31 4.74 -19.07
CA LEU A 183 -16.05 6.12 -18.64
C LEU A 183 -15.21 6.15 -17.34
N ILE A 184 -15.56 5.34 -16.36
CA ILE A 184 -14.82 5.30 -15.08
C ILE A 184 -13.41 4.74 -15.25
N ASP A 185 -13.18 3.80 -16.16
CA ASP A 185 -11.85 3.27 -16.46
C ASP A 185 -10.96 4.31 -17.16
N GLU A 186 -11.52 5.14 -18.05
CA GLU A 186 -10.82 6.29 -18.63
C GLU A 186 -10.39 7.29 -17.53
N LEU A 187 -11.32 7.64 -16.62
CA LEU A 187 -11.03 8.51 -15.49
C LEU A 187 -9.96 7.91 -14.56
N THR A 188 -10.00 6.59 -14.34
CA THR A 188 -9.01 5.86 -13.55
C THR A 188 -7.62 5.98 -14.15
N THR A 189 -7.52 5.85 -15.48
CA THR A 189 -6.25 5.97 -16.21
C THR A 189 -5.69 7.39 -16.07
N ALA A 190 -6.52 8.41 -16.28
CA ALA A 190 -6.13 9.81 -16.13
C ALA A 190 -5.68 10.17 -14.70
N ALA A 191 -6.29 9.54 -13.68
CA ALA A 191 -5.97 9.80 -12.27
C ALA A 191 -4.51 9.45 -11.91
N TYR A 192 -3.90 8.47 -12.56
CA TYR A 192 -2.49 8.13 -12.32
C TYR A 192 -1.54 9.22 -12.82
N SER A 193 -1.94 10.00 -13.82
CA SER A 193 -1.10 11.00 -14.46
C SER A 193 -1.29 12.42 -13.90
N SER A 194 -2.39 12.70 -13.19
CA SER A 194 -2.73 14.06 -12.74
C SER A 194 -3.04 14.12 -11.23
N ASP A 195 -2.17 14.78 -10.44
CA ASP A 195 -2.41 15.09 -9.02
C ASP A 195 -3.57 16.10 -8.88
N GLU A 196 -3.66 17.07 -9.81
CA GLU A 196 -4.73 18.07 -9.86
C GLU A 196 -6.10 17.44 -10.07
N LEU A 197 -6.23 16.47 -10.99
CA LEU A 197 -7.48 15.74 -11.21
C LEU A 197 -7.93 15.00 -9.94
N ARG A 198 -6.99 14.32 -9.25
CA ARG A 198 -7.30 13.65 -7.98
C ARG A 198 -7.79 14.64 -6.93
N GLN A 199 -7.24 15.85 -6.89
CA GLN A 199 -7.75 16.89 -5.98
C GLN A 199 -9.14 17.36 -6.38
N LEU A 200 -9.38 17.64 -7.67
CA LEU A 200 -10.67 18.10 -8.17
C LEU A 200 -11.78 17.06 -7.96
N PHE A 201 -11.46 15.77 -8.06
CA PHE A 201 -12.39 14.68 -7.77
C PHE A 201 -13.07 14.84 -6.40
N PHE A 202 -12.32 15.24 -5.37
CA PHE A 202 -12.86 15.46 -4.01
C PHE A 202 -13.45 16.85 -3.77
N GLU A 203 -13.10 17.82 -4.59
CA GLU A 203 -13.61 19.19 -4.51
C GLU A 203 -14.85 19.41 -5.38
N ASP A 204 -15.18 18.45 -6.25
CA ASP A 204 -16.33 18.50 -7.15
C ASP A 204 -17.63 18.75 -6.37
N ARG A 205 -18.33 19.80 -6.79
CA ARG A 205 -19.61 20.22 -6.21
C ARG A 205 -20.77 20.03 -7.16
N THR A 206 -20.56 19.33 -8.28
CA THR A 206 -21.59 19.08 -9.28
C THR A 206 -22.76 18.35 -8.63
N GLN A 207 -23.97 18.89 -8.76
CA GLN A 207 -25.17 18.26 -8.23
C GLN A 207 -25.71 17.26 -9.24
N VAL A 208 -25.74 15.98 -8.86
CA VAL A 208 -26.20 14.90 -9.72
C VAL A 208 -27.03 13.89 -8.95
N SER A 209 -28.26 13.65 -9.42
CA SER A 209 -29.14 12.60 -8.88
C SER A 209 -29.36 12.68 -7.36
N GLY A 210 -29.31 13.89 -6.78
CA GLY A 210 -29.42 14.12 -5.35
C GLY A 210 -28.12 13.93 -4.55
N CYS A 211 -26.99 13.70 -5.21
CA CYS A 211 -25.65 13.71 -4.63
C CYS A 211 -24.94 15.03 -4.98
N ILE A 212 -24.02 15.47 -4.12
CA ILE A 212 -23.14 16.61 -4.39
C ILE A 212 -21.73 16.05 -4.57
N GLY A 213 -21.23 16.12 -5.80
CA GLY A 213 -19.91 15.64 -6.19
C GLY A 213 -19.87 14.18 -6.67
N LEU A 214 -18.94 13.91 -7.58
CA LEU A 214 -18.70 12.60 -8.18
C LEU A 214 -18.36 11.53 -7.12
N VAL A 215 -17.55 11.86 -6.11
CA VAL A 215 -17.20 10.91 -5.02
C VAL A 215 -18.44 10.33 -4.35
N ALA A 216 -19.40 11.19 -4.00
CA ALA A 216 -20.63 10.81 -3.34
C ALA A 216 -21.54 9.98 -4.26
N LEU A 217 -21.59 10.33 -5.56
CA LEU A 217 -22.34 9.56 -6.55
C LEU A 217 -21.80 8.13 -6.68
N LEU A 218 -20.49 7.96 -6.79
CA LEU A 218 -19.84 6.65 -6.90
C LEU A 218 -19.99 5.82 -5.62
N ALA A 219 -19.82 6.45 -4.45
CA ALA A 219 -20.05 5.80 -3.16
C ALA A 219 -21.51 5.33 -3.01
N ARG A 220 -22.47 6.11 -3.51
CA ARG A 220 -23.87 5.71 -3.55
C ARG A 220 -24.09 4.48 -4.43
N HIS A 221 -23.43 4.36 -5.57
CA HIS A 221 -23.56 3.15 -6.40
C HIS A 221 -23.06 1.88 -5.68
N LEU A 222 -22.03 1.98 -4.83
CA LEU A 222 -21.58 0.88 -3.97
C LEU A 222 -22.59 0.53 -2.87
N SER A 223 -23.43 1.47 -2.44
CA SER A 223 -24.46 1.22 -1.41
C SER A 223 -25.65 0.40 -1.92
N LEU A 224 -25.80 0.27 -3.24
CA LEU A 224 -26.96 -0.40 -3.84
C LEU A 224 -26.74 -1.93 -3.94
N PRO A 225 -27.71 -2.75 -3.47
CA PRO A 225 -27.64 -4.21 -3.58
C PRO A 225 -27.63 -4.67 -5.05
N LEU A 226 -26.94 -5.77 -5.38
CA LEU A 226 -27.03 -6.39 -6.72
C LEU A 226 -28.44 -6.97 -6.89
N ARG A 227 -29.24 -6.53 -7.87
CA ARG A 227 -30.61 -7.06 -8.06
C ARG A 227 -30.61 -8.21 -9.08
N ARG A 228 -31.46 -9.21 -8.86
CA ARG A 228 -31.57 -10.43 -9.72
C ARG A 228 -32.11 -10.19 -11.14
N SER A 229 -32.60 -8.98 -11.45
CA SER A 229 -33.18 -8.62 -12.76
C SER A 229 -32.29 -7.71 -13.61
N GLU A 230 -31.12 -7.32 -13.10
CA GLU A 230 -30.15 -6.48 -13.81
C GLU A 230 -29.14 -7.38 -14.54
N ASN A 231 -28.48 -6.88 -15.58
CA ASN A 231 -27.30 -7.53 -16.15
C ASN A 231 -26.20 -7.57 -15.07
N ILE A 232 -26.12 -8.68 -14.31
CA ILE A 232 -25.28 -8.80 -13.12
C ILE A 232 -23.81 -8.64 -13.48
N GLU A 233 -23.38 -9.17 -14.63
CA GLU A 233 -22.00 -9.07 -15.11
C GLU A 233 -21.61 -7.60 -15.32
N ALA A 234 -22.35 -6.88 -16.18
CA ALA A 234 -22.11 -5.45 -16.41
C ALA A 234 -22.19 -4.63 -15.11
N ARG A 235 -23.08 -5.01 -14.18
CA ARG A 235 -23.18 -4.37 -12.88
C ARG A 235 -21.94 -4.60 -12.02
N VAL A 236 -21.41 -5.81 -11.99
CA VAL A 236 -20.19 -6.14 -11.24
C VAL A 236 -18.99 -5.43 -11.86
N ASP A 237 -18.88 -5.40 -13.18
CA ASP A 237 -17.83 -4.64 -13.90
C ASP A 237 -17.86 -3.16 -13.54
N PHE A 238 -19.05 -2.55 -13.54
CA PHE A 238 -19.18 -1.15 -13.15
C PHE A 238 -18.76 -0.91 -11.68
N LEU A 239 -19.13 -1.80 -10.75
CA LEU A 239 -18.69 -1.70 -9.35
C LEU A 239 -17.17 -1.92 -9.20
N LEU A 240 -16.58 -2.79 -10.02
CA LEU A 240 -15.14 -2.99 -10.12
C LEU A 240 -14.45 -1.71 -10.62
N SER A 241 -14.92 -1.07 -11.68
CA SER A 241 -14.41 0.22 -12.16
C SER A 241 -14.53 1.30 -11.08
N ILE A 242 -15.64 1.34 -10.33
CA ILE A 242 -15.78 2.24 -9.18
C ILE A 242 -14.68 1.99 -8.12
N ALA A 243 -14.41 0.73 -7.77
CA ALA A 243 -13.33 0.42 -6.81
C ALA A 243 -11.95 0.79 -7.36
N ARG A 244 -11.69 0.56 -8.65
CA ARG A 244 -10.45 0.95 -9.32
C ARG A 244 -10.24 2.46 -9.32
N VAL A 245 -11.25 3.27 -9.64
CA VAL A 245 -11.14 4.73 -9.60
C VAL A 245 -10.94 5.24 -8.18
N PHE A 246 -11.61 4.66 -7.18
CA PHE A 246 -11.35 5.01 -5.78
C PHE A 246 -9.91 4.71 -5.38
N SER A 247 -9.39 3.54 -5.76
CA SER A 247 -7.99 3.17 -5.53
C SER A 247 -7.04 4.19 -6.17
N ALA A 248 -7.26 4.55 -7.44
CA ALA A 248 -6.41 5.50 -8.16
C ALA A 248 -6.50 6.92 -7.57
N MET A 249 -7.71 7.42 -7.33
CA MET A 249 -7.94 8.75 -6.78
C MET A 249 -7.40 8.92 -5.36
N CYS A 250 -7.46 7.88 -4.53
CA CYS A 250 -6.93 7.92 -3.16
C CYS A 250 -5.43 7.63 -3.09
N PHE A 251 -4.81 7.14 -4.17
CA PHE A 251 -3.40 6.77 -4.18
C PHE A 251 -2.50 8.01 -4.01
N ASP A 252 -1.57 7.93 -3.06
CA ASP A 252 -0.56 8.96 -2.76
C ASP A 252 -1.11 10.38 -2.43
N MET A 253 -2.38 10.53 -2.03
CA MET A 253 -3.06 11.84 -1.78
C MET A 253 -2.71 12.55 -0.46
N GLN A 254 -1.48 12.39 0.01
CA GLN A 254 -1.07 12.58 1.42
C GLN A 254 -1.04 14.03 1.92
N LEU A 255 -1.22 15.04 1.07
CA LEU A 255 -1.18 16.45 1.50
C LEU A 255 -2.58 17.11 1.52
N ARG A 256 -3.65 16.34 1.24
CA ARG A 256 -5.00 16.87 1.00
C ARG A 256 -6.02 16.29 1.99
N THR A 257 -5.78 16.59 3.27
CA THR A 257 -6.51 16.03 4.42
C THR A 257 -8.00 16.29 4.48
N SER A 258 -8.45 17.39 3.88
CA SER A 258 -9.87 17.76 3.84
C SER A 258 -10.75 16.74 3.11
N CYS A 259 -10.15 15.81 2.36
CA CYS A 259 -10.87 14.89 1.49
C CYS A 259 -11.27 13.58 2.17
N PHE A 260 -10.66 13.21 3.30
CA PHE A 260 -10.91 11.91 3.92
C PHE A 260 -12.32 11.79 4.51
N ASP A 261 -12.83 12.84 5.15
CA ASP A 261 -14.18 12.85 5.72
C ASP A 261 -15.27 12.76 4.64
N VAL A 262 -15.00 13.30 3.45
CA VAL A 262 -15.92 13.26 2.28
C VAL A 262 -16.19 11.83 1.84
N LEU A 263 -15.24 10.91 2.05
CA LEU A 263 -15.36 9.51 1.66
C LEU A 263 -16.29 8.69 2.56
N ALA A 264 -16.64 9.20 3.76
CA ALA A 264 -17.36 8.44 4.78
C ALA A 264 -16.80 7.00 4.91
N PRO A 265 -15.51 6.83 5.28
CA PRO A 265 -14.74 5.60 5.07
C PRO A 265 -15.41 4.35 5.66
N ASN A 266 -16.11 4.48 6.79
CA ASN A 266 -16.86 3.37 7.38
C ASN A 266 -17.97 2.86 6.45
N GLU A 267 -18.78 3.75 5.88
CA GLU A 267 -19.83 3.37 4.95
C GLU A 267 -19.26 2.82 3.65
N LEU A 268 -18.23 3.48 3.11
CA LEU A 268 -17.54 3.05 1.90
C LEU A 268 -16.97 1.64 2.05
N VAL A 269 -16.23 1.36 3.13
CA VAL A 269 -15.67 0.03 3.41
C VAL A 269 -16.77 -1.01 3.58
N ARG A 270 -17.82 -0.72 4.36
CA ARG A 270 -18.93 -1.66 4.56
C ARG A 270 -19.63 -2.02 3.26
N ASN A 271 -19.93 -1.01 2.44
CA ASN A 271 -20.58 -1.18 1.15
C ASN A 271 -19.69 -1.94 0.18
N LEU A 272 -18.41 -1.56 0.10
CA LEU A 272 -17.40 -2.21 -0.74
C LEU A 272 -17.32 -3.71 -0.43
N LEU A 273 -17.16 -4.09 0.85
CA LEU A 273 -17.08 -5.50 1.24
C LEU A 273 -18.39 -6.26 0.95
N ALA A 274 -19.54 -5.63 1.21
CA ALA A 274 -20.84 -6.23 0.88
C ALA A 274 -21.02 -6.49 -0.62
N ARG A 275 -20.61 -5.55 -1.48
CA ARG A 275 -20.65 -5.75 -2.94
C ARG A 275 -19.80 -6.92 -3.38
N GLY A 276 -18.58 -7.06 -2.82
CA GLY A 276 -17.72 -8.20 -3.17
C GLY A 276 -18.21 -9.54 -2.64
N VAL A 277 -18.92 -9.58 -1.52
CA VAL A 277 -19.58 -10.83 -1.08
C VAL A 277 -20.68 -11.22 -2.06
N GLU A 278 -21.55 -10.26 -2.40
CA GLU A 278 -22.68 -10.48 -3.30
C GLU A 278 -22.25 -10.85 -4.72
N SER A 279 -21.13 -10.32 -5.23
CA SER A 279 -20.60 -10.65 -6.55
C SER A 279 -20.15 -12.12 -6.65
N TYR A 280 -19.81 -12.75 -5.52
CA TYR A 280 -19.46 -14.17 -5.45
C TYR A 280 -20.68 -15.08 -5.24
N ASP A 281 -21.70 -14.65 -4.48
CA ASP A 281 -22.82 -15.53 -4.11
C ASP A 281 -23.93 -15.63 -5.16
N LYS A 282 -24.02 -14.67 -6.10
CA LYS A 282 -25.14 -14.57 -7.05
C LYS A 282 -24.93 -15.32 -8.36
N ALA A 283 -23.95 -16.20 -8.43
CA ALA A 283 -23.56 -16.91 -9.64
C ALA A 283 -23.74 -18.42 -9.48
N GLU A 284 -24.90 -18.92 -9.87
CA GLU A 284 -25.17 -20.36 -9.85
C GLU A 284 -24.73 -21.07 -11.15
N ASP A 285 -24.33 -20.34 -12.21
CA ASP A 285 -23.82 -20.90 -13.48
C ASP A 285 -22.64 -20.05 -14.00
N GLY A 286 -21.40 -20.46 -13.76
CA GLY A 286 -20.22 -19.63 -14.01
C GLY A 286 -19.54 -19.85 -15.38
N SER A 287 -19.41 -18.78 -16.17
CA SER A 287 -18.42 -18.69 -17.25
C SER A 287 -17.02 -18.38 -16.70
N VAL A 288 -15.97 -18.57 -17.50
CA VAL A 288 -14.57 -18.27 -17.10
C VAL A 288 -14.36 -16.77 -16.87
N ASP A 289 -14.96 -15.93 -17.71
CA ASP A 289 -14.79 -14.46 -17.65
C ASP A 289 -15.38 -13.87 -16.36
N GLU A 290 -16.54 -14.39 -15.91
CA GLU A 290 -17.13 -14.00 -14.63
C GLU A 290 -16.22 -14.29 -13.43
N HIS A 291 -15.43 -15.37 -13.48
CA HIS A 291 -14.50 -15.72 -12.41
C HIS A 291 -13.34 -14.72 -12.33
N VAL A 292 -12.83 -14.26 -13.49
CA VAL A 292 -11.74 -13.29 -13.58
C VAL A 292 -12.18 -11.94 -13.01
N VAL A 293 -13.34 -11.45 -13.43
CA VAL A 293 -13.92 -10.18 -12.93
C VAL A 293 -14.06 -10.18 -11.40
N ARG A 294 -14.45 -11.33 -10.81
CA ARG A 294 -14.59 -11.48 -9.35
C ARG A 294 -13.26 -11.43 -8.61
N GLU A 295 -12.23 -12.12 -9.13
CA GLU A 295 -10.88 -12.04 -8.57
C GLU A 295 -10.36 -10.59 -8.62
N ASP A 296 -10.54 -9.93 -9.77
CA ASP A 296 -10.17 -8.53 -9.97
C ASP A 296 -10.90 -7.58 -9.01
N PHE A 297 -12.15 -7.89 -8.68
CA PHE A 297 -12.90 -7.08 -7.73
C PHE A 297 -12.35 -7.21 -6.31
N ILE A 298 -12.02 -8.41 -5.85
CA ILE A 298 -11.35 -8.58 -4.55
C ILE A 298 -10.02 -7.81 -4.51
N ASP A 299 -9.25 -7.88 -5.60
CA ASP A 299 -7.97 -7.20 -5.68
C ASP A 299 -8.15 -5.66 -5.66
N ALA A 300 -9.18 -5.14 -6.32
CA ALA A 300 -9.57 -3.73 -6.25
C ALA A 300 -10.03 -3.33 -4.84
N GLN A 301 -10.78 -4.18 -4.13
CA GLN A 301 -11.16 -3.94 -2.74
C GLN A 301 -9.92 -3.81 -1.84
N ALA A 302 -8.93 -4.68 -2.01
CA ALA A 302 -7.67 -4.61 -1.27
C ALA A 302 -6.90 -3.31 -1.58
N ALA A 303 -6.89 -2.89 -2.85
CA ALA A 303 -6.27 -1.64 -3.25
C ALA A 303 -6.92 -0.41 -2.59
N VAL A 304 -8.26 -0.34 -2.57
CA VAL A 304 -9.01 0.72 -1.88
C VAL A 304 -8.72 0.71 -0.39
N LEU A 305 -8.76 -0.45 0.28
CA LEU A 305 -8.47 -0.56 1.71
C LEU A 305 -7.08 -0.02 2.06
N LEU A 306 -6.07 -0.28 1.24
CA LEU A 306 -4.71 0.24 1.44
C LEU A 306 -4.63 1.75 1.21
N ALA A 307 -5.31 2.27 0.19
CA ALA A 307 -5.34 3.69 -0.10
C ALA A 307 -6.03 4.47 1.04
N LEU A 308 -7.18 3.97 1.52
CA LEU A 308 -7.89 4.54 2.65
C LEU A 308 -7.09 4.45 3.95
N ASP A 309 -6.41 3.32 4.23
CA ASP A 309 -5.52 3.19 5.39
C ASP A 309 -4.41 4.23 5.39
N ALA A 310 -3.79 4.47 4.23
CA ALA A 310 -2.75 5.49 4.08
C ALA A 310 -3.28 6.92 4.29
N MET A 311 -4.48 7.24 3.79
CA MET A 311 -5.13 8.53 4.03
C MET A 311 -5.50 8.70 5.50
N GLN A 312 -6.11 7.68 6.12
CA GLN A 312 -6.53 7.74 7.51
C GLN A 312 -5.36 7.95 8.46
N GLN A 313 -4.27 7.20 8.30
CA GLN A 313 -3.12 7.32 9.20
C GLN A 313 -2.52 8.74 9.19
N TYR A 314 -2.65 9.47 8.08
CA TYR A 314 -2.27 10.87 8.01
C TYR A 314 -3.28 11.79 8.72
N GLU A 315 -4.58 11.56 8.52
CA GLU A 315 -5.65 12.28 9.24
C GLU A 315 -5.56 12.12 10.75
N ASP A 316 -5.36 10.90 11.22
CA ASP A 316 -5.31 10.56 12.63
C ASP A 316 -4.19 11.34 13.31
N PHE A 317 -3.04 11.47 12.65
CA PHE A 317 -1.95 12.28 13.18
C PHE A 317 -2.29 13.78 13.19
N ARG A 318 -2.82 14.33 12.10
CA ARG A 318 -3.21 15.75 12.02
C ARG A 318 -4.21 16.08 13.12
N SER A 319 -5.22 15.23 13.28
CA SER A 319 -6.28 15.36 14.28
C SER A 319 -5.72 15.24 15.69
N HIS A 320 -4.82 14.28 15.93
CA HIS A 320 -4.15 14.13 17.22
C HIS A 320 -3.34 15.39 17.60
N GLN A 321 -2.53 15.94 16.68
CA GLN A 321 -1.79 17.17 16.94
C GLN A 321 -2.73 18.34 17.27
N HIS A 322 -3.83 18.46 16.54
CA HIS A 322 -4.82 19.51 16.75
C HIS A 322 -5.54 19.36 18.11
N GLN A 323 -5.94 18.14 18.47
CA GLN A 323 -6.53 17.82 19.77
C GLN A 323 -5.57 18.15 20.91
N GLN A 324 -4.29 17.77 20.77
CA GLN A 324 -3.26 18.04 21.75
C GLN A 324 -2.99 19.55 21.92
N MET A 325 -2.89 20.31 20.82
CA MET A 325 -2.72 21.76 20.88
C MET A 325 -3.91 22.47 21.54
N ARG A 326 -5.12 21.91 21.39
CA ARG A 326 -6.36 22.44 22.00
C ARG A 326 -6.63 21.91 23.41
N GLY A 327 -5.79 21.02 23.95
CA GLY A 327 -6.00 20.39 25.25
C GLY A 327 -7.26 19.50 25.31
N LEU A 328 -7.71 18.99 24.16
CA LEU A 328 -8.88 18.11 24.07
C LEU A 328 -8.54 16.69 24.53
N LEU A 329 -9.55 15.95 24.99
CA LEU A 329 -9.44 14.50 25.15
C LEU A 329 -9.10 13.89 23.79
N ILE A 330 -8.01 13.12 23.76
CA ILE A 330 -7.54 12.46 22.54
C ILE A 330 -8.50 11.33 22.20
N GLU A 331 -9.30 11.53 21.15
CA GLU A 331 -10.18 10.48 20.63
C GLU A 331 -9.34 9.49 19.83
N ARG A 332 -9.50 8.19 20.11
CA ARG A 332 -8.86 7.14 19.32
C ARG A 332 -9.66 6.94 18.05
N SER A 333 -9.04 7.25 16.92
CA SER A 333 -9.56 6.89 15.60
C SER A 333 -9.72 5.38 15.47
N THR A 334 -10.78 4.97 14.77
CA THR A 334 -10.97 3.55 14.39
C THR A 334 -10.35 3.35 13.02
N SER A 335 -9.29 2.54 12.92
CA SER A 335 -8.58 2.33 11.64
C SER A 335 -9.48 1.71 10.57
N VAL A 336 -9.16 1.92 9.29
CA VAL A 336 -9.88 1.33 8.14
C VAL A 336 -9.99 -0.18 8.28
N MET A 337 -8.93 -0.83 8.75
CA MET A 337 -8.90 -2.27 8.98
C MET A 337 -9.86 -2.69 10.11
N GLN A 338 -9.97 -1.88 11.18
CA GLN A 338 -10.97 -2.11 12.22
C GLN A 338 -12.40 -1.87 11.70
N GLN A 339 -12.60 -0.90 10.81
CA GLN A 339 -13.89 -0.68 10.16
C GLN A 339 -14.26 -1.88 9.27
N ALA A 340 -13.30 -2.43 8.52
CA ALA A 340 -13.46 -3.65 7.73
C ALA A 340 -13.83 -4.86 8.60
N ILE A 341 -13.11 -5.09 9.71
CA ILE A 341 -13.40 -6.20 10.66
C ILE A 341 -14.81 -6.07 11.25
N ARG A 342 -15.25 -4.84 11.55
CA ARG A 342 -16.60 -4.55 12.09
C ARG A 342 -17.70 -4.57 11.03
N ALA A 343 -17.37 -4.71 9.75
CA ALA A 343 -18.38 -4.75 8.70
C ALA A 343 -19.26 -6.01 8.85
N PRO A 344 -20.60 -5.90 8.66
CA PRO A 344 -21.49 -7.06 8.83
C PRO A 344 -21.12 -8.26 7.95
N THR A 345 -20.62 -7.99 6.74
CA THR A 345 -20.24 -8.99 5.73
C THR A 345 -18.81 -9.50 5.90
N PHE A 346 -18.05 -9.05 6.92
CA PHE A 346 -16.64 -9.41 7.08
C PHE A 346 -16.42 -10.93 7.20
N ALA A 347 -17.27 -11.62 7.95
CA ALA A 347 -17.15 -13.07 8.15
C ALA A 347 -17.39 -13.89 6.89
N GLU A 348 -18.15 -13.37 5.93
CA GLU A 348 -18.42 -13.97 4.63
C GLU A 348 -17.37 -13.55 3.58
N TRP A 349 -16.88 -12.32 3.67
CA TRP A 349 -15.86 -11.76 2.79
C TRP A 349 -14.47 -12.37 3.03
N LEU A 350 -14.04 -12.45 4.30
CA LEU A 350 -12.68 -12.86 4.66
C LEU A 350 -12.28 -14.25 4.12
N PRO A 351 -13.14 -15.29 4.16
CA PRO A 351 -12.81 -16.59 3.57
C PRO A 351 -12.58 -16.53 2.05
N LYS A 352 -13.41 -15.76 1.32
CA LYS A 352 -13.29 -15.56 -0.14
C LYS A 352 -12.00 -14.81 -0.49
N PHE A 353 -11.73 -13.74 0.25
CA PHE A 353 -10.49 -12.97 0.16
C PHE A 353 -9.24 -13.83 0.41
N PHE A 354 -9.26 -14.65 1.46
CA PHE A 354 -8.12 -15.48 1.82
C PHE A 354 -7.88 -16.61 0.81
N GLU A 355 -8.95 -17.21 0.28
CA GLU A 355 -8.86 -18.17 -0.80
C GLU A 355 -8.19 -17.57 -2.04
N ARG A 356 -8.59 -16.35 -2.45
CA ARG A 356 -7.93 -15.59 -3.52
C ARG A 356 -6.44 -15.40 -3.25
N VAL A 357 -6.05 -15.02 -2.03
CA VAL A 357 -4.64 -14.90 -1.62
C VAL A 357 -3.89 -16.21 -1.83
N CYS A 358 -4.44 -17.33 -1.34
CA CYS A 358 -3.78 -18.63 -1.45
C CYS A 358 -3.62 -19.10 -2.91
N ILE A 359 -4.63 -18.90 -3.74
CA ILE A 359 -4.58 -19.23 -5.18
C ILE A 359 -3.52 -18.36 -5.87
N ALA A 360 -3.50 -17.05 -5.60
CA ALA A 360 -2.50 -16.14 -6.15
C ALA A 360 -1.07 -16.49 -5.72
N VAL A 361 -0.86 -16.87 -4.46
CA VAL A 361 0.44 -17.40 -3.97
C VAL A 361 0.85 -18.63 -4.76
N SER A 362 -0.08 -19.56 -4.98
CA SER A 362 0.21 -20.76 -5.78
C SER A 362 0.61 -20.44 -7.21
N ARG A 363 -0.11 -19.51 -7.87
CA ARG A 363 0.21 -19.06 -9.23
C ARG A 363 1.59 -18.40 -9.29
N ALA A 364 1.91 -17.52 -8.33
CA ALA A 364 3.21 -16.86 -8.24
C ALA A 364 4.35 -17.87 -8.06
N VAL A 365 4.18 -18.86 -7.18
CA VAL A 365 5.20 -19.90 -6.94
C VAL A 365 5.41 -20.77 -8.17
N ILE A 366 4.34 -21.16 -8.87
CA ILE A 366 4.45 -21.89 -10.13
C ILE A 366 5.21 -21.06 -11.18
N ALA A 367 4.95 -19.75 -11.27
CA ALA A 367 5.65 -18.85 -12.18
C ALA A 367 7.15 -18.72 -11.84
N ILE A 368 7.49 -18.56 -10.56
CA ILE A 368 8.89 -18.50 -10.08
C ILE A 368 9.63 -19.79 -10.43
N GLU A 369 9.07 -20.95 -10.10
CA GLU A 369 9.73 -22.24 -10.34
C GLU A 369 9.87 -22.56 -11.83
N ARG A 370 8.94 -22.08 -12.67
CA ARG A 370 9.08 -22.19 -14.14
C ARG A 370 10.23 -21.32 -14.64
N HIS A 371 10.41 -20.12 -14.07
CA HIS A 371 11.53 -19.24 -14.41
C HIS A 371 12.87 -19.87 -14.01
N GLU A 372 12.98 -20.40 -12.78
CA GLU A 372 14.20 -21.07 -12.30
C GLU A 372 14.59 -22.28 -13.16
N LYS A 373 13.62 -23.06 -13.64
CA LYS A 373 13.89 -24.19 -14.56
C LYS A 373 14.43 -23.73 -15.90
N ARG A 374 13.89 -22.64 -16.45
CA ARG A 374 14.38 -22.06 -17.72
C ARG A 374 15.81 -21.57 -17.59
N GLU A 375 16.15 -20.86 -16.52
CA GLU A 375 17.53 -20.41 -16.29
C GLU A 375 18.51 -21.59 -16.27
N ILE A 376 18.10 -22.73 -15.70
CA ILE A 376 18.92 -23.95 -15.66
C ILE A 376 19.02 -24.59 -17.05
N GLU A 377 17.93 -24.65 -17.81
CA GLU A 377 17.91 -25.19 -19.19
C GLU A 377 18.73 -24.30 -20.14
N GLU A 378 18.55 -22.97 -20.13
CA GLU A 378 19.32 -22.02 -20.94
C GLU A 378 20.83 -22.07 -20.65
N VAL A 379 21.22 -22.25 -19.39
CA VAL A 379 22.63 -22.44 -19.02
C VAL A 379 23.15 -23.79 -19.55
N GLN A 380 22.35 -24.85 -19.52
CA GLN A 380 22.74 -26.17 -20.06
C GLN A 380 22.85 -26.18 -21.59
N TYR A 381 21.94 -25.51 -22.31
CA TYR A 381 22.03 -25.33 -23.76
C TYR A 381 23.16 -24.39 -24.17
N SER A 382 23.55 -23.43 -23.32
CA SER A 382 24.76 -22.61 -23.58
C SER A 382 26.08 -23.39 -23.41
N GLU A 383 26.04 -24.55 -22.75
CA GLU A 383 27.17 -25.48 -22.60
C GLU A 383 27.13 -26.66 -23.60
N GLN A 384 26.05 -26.81 -24.38
CA GLN A 384 25.88 -27.85 -25.41
C GLN A 384 25.51 -27.22 -26.77
N GLU A 385 26.56 -27.03 -27.58
CA GLU A 385 26.69 -26.64 -29.00
C GLU A 385 25.44 -26.41 -29.89
N GLU A 386 25.60 -25.43 -30.79
CA GLU A 386 24.93 -25.29 -32.09
C GLU A 386 24.29 -26.58 -32.60
N THR A 387 22.98 -26.72 -32.47
CA THR A 387 22.18 -27.53 -33.39
C THR A 387 20.81 -26.90 -33.55
N GLU A 388 20.50 -26.57 -34.80
CA GLU A 388 19.24 -25.99 -35.27
C GLU A 388 18.11 -27.04 -35.24
N ASP A 389 16.89 -26.51 -35.29
CA ASP A 389 15.58 -27.18 -35.49
C ASP A 389 14.93 -27.70 -34.17
N GLU A 390 13.66 -27.46 -33.84
CA GLU A 390 12.44 -27.22 -34.63
C GLU A 390 11.44 -26.30 -33.88
N GLU A 391 10.71 -25.47 -34.65
CA GLU A 391 9.59 -24.65 -34.21
C GLU A 391 8.35 -25.51 -33.92
N ASP A 392 7.89 -25.52 -32.67
CA ASP A 392 6.50 -25.78 -32.30
C ASP A 392 6.06 -24.70 -31.30
N ASP A 393 5.57 -23.59 -31.86
CA ASP A 393 4.95 -22.46 -31.15
C ASP A 393 3.61 -22.92 -30.52
N VAL A 394 3.70 -23.54 -29.34
CA VAL A 394 2.59 -23.60 -28.38
C VAL A 394 2.77 -22.47 -27.38
N ASP A 395 1.86 -21.51 -27.45
CA ASP A 395 1.80 -20.25 -26.71
C ASP A 395 1.83 -20.42 -25.17
N CYS A 396 3.01 -20.68 -24.59
CA CYS A 396 3.21 -20.96 -23.16
C CYS A 396 4.23 -19.99 -22.53
N ARG A 397 4.14 -18.71 -22.91
CA ARG A 397 5.20 -17.70 -22.72
C ARG A 397 5.20 -16.94 -21.38
N GLU A 398 4.12 -16.90 -20.61
CA GLU A 398 3.98 -15.79 -19.65
C GLU A 398 4.53 -16.06 -18.24
N GLY A 399 5.49 -15.22 -17.83
CA GLY A 399 5.83 -14.99 -16.42
C GLY A 399 4.69 -14.29 -15.68
N LEU A 400 4.83 -14.07 -14.38
CA LEU A 400 3.79 -13.36 -13.63
C LEU A 400 3.76 -11.88 -14.03
N GLU A 401 2.64 -11.42 -14.57
CA GLU A 401 2.46 -10.02 -14.98
C GLU A 401 2.62 -9.05 -13.78
N PRO A 402 3.16 -7.82 -13.97
CA PRO A 402 3.31 -6.84 -12.89
C PRO A 402 2.00 -6.55 -12.14
N SER A 403 0.87 -6.54 -12.85
CA SER A 403 -0.46 -6.35 -12.28
C SER A 403 -0.86 -7.48 -11.32
N GLN A 404 -0.55 -8.74 -11.67
CA GLN A 404 -0.81 -9.91 -10.84
C GLN A 404 0.08 -9.92 -9.59
N MET A 405 1.35 -9.53 -9.75
CA MET A 405 2.28 -9.36 -8.63
C MET A 405 1.79 -8.28 -7.66
N LEU A 406 1.33 -7.15 -8.20
CA LEU A 406 0.78 -6.03 -7.43
C LEU A 406 -0.47 -6.44 -6.67
N ALA A 407 -1.39 -7.15 -7.33
CA ALA A 407 -2.61 -7.67 -6.73
C ALA A 407 -2.29 -8.59 -5.53
N LEU A 408 -1.41 -9.58 -5.74
CA LEU A 408 -0.98 -10.48 -4.67
C LEU A 408 -0.35 -9.70 -3.50
N TRP A 409 0.54 -8.75 -3.80
CA TRP A 409 1.16 -7.91 -2.79
C TRP A 409 0.15 -7.10 -1.98
N ARG A 410 -0.83 -6.48 -2.65
CA ARG A 410 -1.90 -5.72 -1.98
C ARG A 410 -2.72 -6.60 -1.06
N CYS A 411 -3.16 -7.76 -1.55
CA CYS A 411 -4.00 -8.68 -0.78
C CYS A 411 -3.26 -9.23 0.46
N VAL A 412 -2.01 -9.65 0.33
CA VAL A 412 -1.24 -10.11 1.51
C VAL A 412 -0.94 -8.96 2.48
N THR A 413 -0.72 -7.74 1.98
CA THR A 413 -0.54 -6.57 2.84
C THR A 413 -1.81 -6.24 3.63
N VAL A 414 -2.99 -6.30 2.99
CA VAL A 414 -4.27 -6.15 3.70
C VAL A 414 -4.46 -7.25 4.74
N LEU A 415 -4.14 -8.51 4.42
CA LEU A 415 -4.20 -9.62 5.38
C LEU A 415 -3.32 -9.36 6.61
N ASP A 416 -2.06 -8.95 6.41
CA ASP A 416 -1.13 -8.61 7.50
C ASP A 416 -1.67 -7.44 8.36
N LEU A 417 -2.21 -6.40 7.73
CA LEU A 417 -2.81 -5.27 8.45
C LEU A 417 -4.06 -5.65 9.24
N LEU A 418 -4.95 -6.47 8.68
CA LEU A 418 -6.13 -6.99 9.36
C LEU A 418 -5.74 -7.76 10.62
N VAL A 419 -4.79 -8.69 10.51
CA VAL A 419 -4.30 -9.50 11.63
C VAL A 419 -3.66 -8.63 12.71
N ARG A 420 -2.78 -7.68 12.33
CA ARG A 420 -2.15 -6.77 13.29
C ARG A 420 -3.18 -5.90 14.02
N CYS A 421 -4.16 -5.36 13.31
CA CYS A 421 -5.20 -4.53 13.91
C CYS A 421 -6.09 -5.32 14.86
N ASP A 422 -6.44 -6.54 14.48
CA ASP A 422 -7.26 -7.45 15.28
C ASP A 422 -6.55 -7.88 16.58
N VAL A 423 -5.28 -8.27 16.48
CA VAL A 423 -4.43 -8.59 17.64
C VAL A 423 -4.25 -7.38 18.55
N ALA A 424 -3.99 -6.20 17.98
CA ALA A 424 -3.86 -4.96 18.76
C ALA A 424 -5.16 -4.59 19.50
N SER A 425 -6.32 -5.01 18.98
CA SER A 425 -7.62 -4.82 19.62
C SER A 425 -8.00 -5.92 20.62
N GLY A 426 -7.23 -7.02 20.68
CA GLY A 426 -7.49 -8.17 21.54
C GLY A 426 -8.73 -8.98 21.16
N SER A 427 -9.28 -8.77 19.95
CA SER A 427 -10.48 -9.45 19.47
C SER A 427 -10.17 -10.85 18.95
N ASP A 428 -9.05 -11.00 18.25
CA ASP A 428 -8.67 -12.27 17.66
C ASP A 428 -9.85 -12.84 16.83
N GLN A 429 -10.49 -12.05 15.97
CA GLN A 429 -11.57 -12.52 15.10
C GLN A 429 -11.04 -13.09 13.78
N VAL A 430 -10.02 -12.46 13.18
CA VAL A 430 -9.49 -12.77 11.85
C VAL A 430 -8.95 -14.19 11.80
N LEU A 431 -8.04 -14.51 12.73
CA LEU A 431 -7.42 -15.84 12.79
C LEU A 431 -8.45 -16.93 13.15
N ALA A 432 -9.48 -16.61 13.94
CA ALA A 432 -10.54 -17.54 14.33
C ALA A 432 -11.38 -17.95 13.12
N ILE A 433 -11.82 -16.96 12.33
CA ILE A 433 -12.62 -17.20 11.13
C ILE A 433 -11.82 -18.07 10.15
N LEU A 434 -10.57 -17.69 9.85
CA LEU A 434 -9.74 -18.42 8.88
C LEU A 434 -9.41 -19.86 9.34
N LEU A 435 -9.15 -20.06 10.64
CA LEU A 435 -8.94 -21.41 11.18
C LEU A 435 -10.21 -22.28 11.12
N ARG A 436 -11.40 -21.67 11.16
CA ARG A 436 -12.68 -22.37 11.06
C ARG A 436 -13.06 -22.65 9.61
N THR A 437 -12.83 -21.72 8.68
CA THR A 437 -13.40 -21.77 7.31
C THR A 437 -12.39 -22.11 6.21
N ARG A 438 -11.08 -21.96 6.46
CA ARG A 438 -10.01 -22.07 5.45
C ARG A 438 -8.76 -22.80 5.95
N LYS A 439 -8.93 -23.72 6.92
CA LYS A 439 -7.83 -24.54 7.47
C LYS A 439 -7.13 -25.39 6.41
N ASP A 440 -7.92 -25.91 5.48
CA ASP A 440 -7.50 -26.63 4.27
C ASP A 440 -6.55 -25.77 3.41
N TYR A 441 -6.95 -24.54 3.05
CA TYR A 441 -6.12 -23.62 2.27
C TYR A 441 -4.81 -23.27 3.00
N ILE A 442 -4.87 -22.99 4.31
CA ILE A 442 -3.67 -22.73 5.13
C ILE A 442 -2.70 -23.92 5.07
N ASN A 443 -3.23 -25.14 5.22
CA ASN A 443 -2.39 -26.35 5.21
C ASN A 443 -1.80 -26.61 3.83
N MET A 444 -2.61 -26.46 2.78
CA MET A 444 -2.21 -26.78 1.40
C MET A 444 -1.18 -25.78 0.87
N TYR A 445 -1.44 -24.48 1.02
CA TYR A 445 -0.67 -23.43 0.32
C TYR A 445 0.37 -22.73 1.20
N LEU A 446 0.15 -22.59 2.50
CA LEU A 446 1.06 -21.78 3.34
C LEU A 446 1.96 -22.62 4.25
N ARG A 447 1.49 -23.78 4.72
CA ARG A 447 2.31 -24.67 5.55
C ARG A 447 3.23 -25.58 4.76
N THR A 448 2.94 -25.81 3.49
CA THR A 448 3.83 -26.53 2.60
C THR A 448 5.09 -25.67 2.38
N PRO A 449 6.28 -26.13 2.82
CA PRO A 449 7.49 -25.29 2.80
C PRO A 449 7.89 -24.79 1.40
N ARG A 450 7.46 -25.50 0.34
CA ARG A 450 7.70 -25.16 -1.07
C ARG A 450 7.30 -23.72 -1.39
N PHE A 451 6.07 -23.31 -1.05
CA PHE A 451 5.57 -21.98 -1.42
C PHE A 451 6.36 -20.87 -0.72
N MET A 452 6.59 -20.99 0.59
CA MET A 452 7.35 -20.00 1.36
C MET A 452 8.80 -19.91 0.92
N ARG A 453 9.42 -21.06 0.58
CA ARG A 453 10.79 -21.11 0.08
C ARG A 453 10.91 -20.39 -1.26
N ALA A 454 10.08 -20.75 -2.25
CA ALA A 454 10.12 -20.16 -3.58
C ALA A 454 9.93 -18.63 -3.54
N LEU A 455 8.96 -18.13 -2.76
CA LEU A 455 8.79 -16.68 -2.59
C LEU A 455 10.04 -16.01 -2.00
N ASN A 456 10.62 -16.60 -0.95
CA ASN A 456 11.75 -16.05 -0.22
C ASN A 456 13.09 -16.14 -0.97
N THR A 457 13.23 -17.05 -1.93
CA THR A 457 14.46 -17.24 -2.71
C THR A 457 14.37 -16.70 -4.14
N SER A 458 13.23 -16.12 -4.52
CA SER A 458 12.97 -15.63 -5.88
C SER A 458 13.90 -14.49 -6.34
N GLY A 459 14.59 -13.80 -5.41
CA GLY A 459 15.37 -12.59 -5.71
C GLY A 459 14.51 -11.39 -6.14
N ILE A 460 13.19 -11.54 -6.20
CA ILE A 460 12.23 -10.49 -6.52
C ILE A 460 11.76 -9.89 -5.19
N PRO A 461 12.04 -8.62 -4.93
CA PRO A 461 11.80 -8.08 -3.59
C PRO A 461 10.33 -8.04 -3.18
N HIS A 462 9.42 -7.99 -4.15
CA HIS A 462 7.98 -8.12 -3.94
C HIS A 462 7.58 -9.46 -3.33
N PHE A 463 8.16 -10.55 -3.79
CA PHE A 463 7.89 -11.89 -3.25
C PHE A 463 8.59 -12.14 -1.91
N GLU A 464 9.76 -11.56 -1.69
CA GLU A 464 10.45 -11.64 -0.39
C GLU A 464 9.65 -10.94 0.73
N ASP A 465 9.13 -9.74 0.46
CA ASP A 465 8.26 -9.02 1.41
C ASP A 465 6.93 -9.77 1.66
N LEU A 466 6.37 -10.40 0.63
CA LEU A 466 5.24 -11.31 0.75
C LEU A 466 5.53 -12.49 1.67
N ALA A 467 6.68 -13.16 1.48
CA ALA A 467 7.12 -14.28 2.31
C ALA A 467 7.29 -13.86 3.77
N LEU A 468 7.82 -12.67 4.04
CA LEU A 468 7.96 -12.14 5.39
C LEU A 468 6.60 -11.96 6.09
N LYS A 469 5.64 -11.33 5.40
CA LYS A 469 4.28 -11.10 5.93
C LYS A 469 3.52 -12.41 6.17
N LEU A 470 3.59 -13.35 5.22
CA LEU A 470 2.97 -14.66 5.36
C LEU A 470 3.62 -15.49 6.48
N SER A 471 4.92 -15.36 6.71
CA SER A 471 5.60 -16.01 7.84
C SER A 471 5.08 -15.48 9.19
N ARG A 472 4.96 -14.16 9.33
CA ARG A 472 4.36 -13.53 10.53
C ARG A 472 2.91 -13.97 10.76
N PHE A 473 2.14 -14.08 9.68
CA PHE A 473 0.78 -14.63 9.75
C PHE A 473 0.75 -16.08 10.27
N LEU A 474 1.65 -16.94 9.78
CA LEU A 474 1.76 -18.32 10.23
C LEU A 474 2.21 -18.42 11.70
N GLU A 475 3.07 -17.51 12.16
CA GLU A 475 3.46 -17.39 13.57
C GLU A 475 2.26 -17.01 14.45
N ALA A 476 1.50 -15.97 14.07
CA ALA A 476 0.29 -15.56 14.79
C ALA A 476 -0.74 -16.70 14.88
N LEU A 477 -0.90 -17.49 13.81
CA LEU A 477 -1.74 -18.69 13.81
C LEU A 477 -1.25 -19.78 14.77
N ARG A 478 0.07 -19.92 14.97
CA ARG A 478 0.65 -20.89 15.91
C ARG A 478 0.44 -20.46 17.35
N ASP A 479 0.66 -19.18 17.64
CA ASP A 479 0.51 -18.64 18.99
C ASP A 479 -0.94 -18.77 19.48
N ARG A 480 -1.90 -18.47 18.61
CA ARG A 480 -3.32 -18.66 18.91
C ARG A 480 -3.72 -20.11 19.22
N ARG A 481 -3.08 -21.10 18.61
CA ARG A 481 -3.41 -22.52 18.91
C ARG A 481 -2.88 -22.97 20.27
N ARG A 482 -1.96 -22.21 20.87
CA ARG A 482 -1.34 -22.50 22.16
C ARG A 482 -2.07 -21.81 23.31
N SER A 483 -2.71 -20.66 23.05
CA SER A 483 -3.67 -19.99 23.94
C SER A 483 -5.02 -20.69 23.92
#